data_AF-A0A1F6HJD7-F1
#
_entry.id   AF-A0A1F6HJD7-F1
#
_cell.length_a   1.000
_cell.length_b   1.000
_cell.length_c   1.000
_cell.angle_alpha   90.00
_cell.angle_beta   90.00
_cell.angle_gamma   90.00
#
_symmetry.space_group_name_H-M   'P 1'
#
loop_
_entity.id
_entity.type
_entity.pdbx_description
1 polymer ?
#
loop_
_entity_poly.entity_id
_entity_poly.type
_entity_poly.pdbx_seq_one_letter_code
_entity_poly.pdbx_strand_id
1 'polypeptide(L)'
;MSKTPEISTSSFGDELLIPVPCTIRSEDPNRENNTVLLEKRAKAYLAQRYPLTSEGKTLRGEVVKALGYSDTKRVKELGIYLPTVENPQLHLFKDLECTPEQEEQLFGWDLANVQCTAGCTHDCLQCSTPPAEKMEIMPYAAVLKISEKMREQEAKKDDLWASWTELIRNGTGIDLEEVERQCASRGISYPFAGFLEKYYPTLIPFVKSEYTKHPIKYTLNPSTNVDYLLVKRAVLRKVITNYYNNDVFDYADKTFPHEDGTPADYGDVFAACASDARPVHVTTAGWSRKNKPAKRAADKVMAACRNNPHLKDMIRVSVSSGERRARSNPDDYREDMKEVIKTLMQTSTSGLRDNIIFYSDPKDPPKKEYLQKVAWPLEAFIVSHHMPIVITSTDISHFSGRQAREDSKGDHDGAACMPGIHVWPDGTIAYQAYTFNGHARMEVKKGERPRPTGAKIYRLDGHNNHMNSTLV
;
A
#
# COMPACT_ATOMS: atom_id res chain seq x y z
N MET A 1 42.05 26.03 31.84
CA MET A 1 42.21 26.06 30.37
C MET A 1 41.35 24.97 29.79
N SER A 2 40.17 25.36 29.29
CA SER A 2 39.13 24.50 28.74
C SER A 2 39.49 24.03 27.34
N LYS A 3 39.31 22.74 27.06
CA LYS A 3 39.19 22.23 25.69
C LYS A 3 37.85 21.51 25.60
N THR A 4 36.90 22.19 24.96
CA THR A 4 35.62 21.65 24.54
C THR A 4 35.86 20.61 23.44
N PRO A 5 35.22 19.44 23.45
CA PRO A 5 35.24 18.56 22.28
C PRO A 5 34.28 19.12 21.23
N GLU A 6 34.77 19.28 20.01
CA GLU A 6 33.96 19.60 18.83
C GLU A 6 33.02 18.42 18.55
N ILE A 7 31.73 18.68 18.63
CA ILE A 7 30.67 17.76 18.19
C ILE A 7 30.61 17.89 16.67
N SER A 8 31.11 16.86 16.00
CA SER A 8 30.91 16.61 14.57
C SER A 8 29.43 16.36 14.32
N THR A 9 28.71 17.36 13.80
CA THR A 9 27.38 17.20 13.23
C THR A 9 27.51 16.47 11.90
N SER A 10 27.44 15.13 11.94
CA SER A 10 27.26 14.33 10.72
C SER A 10 25.82 14.51 10.24
N SER A 11 25.67 15.29 9.18
CA SER A 11 24.46 15.38 8.36
C SER A 11 24.22 14.04 7.67
N PHE A 12 23.38 13.19 8.26
CA PHE A 12 22.64 12.15 7.58
C PHE A 12 21.20 12.68 7.43
N GLY A 13 20.53 12.77 6.29
CA GLY A 13 20.86 12.47 4.91
C GLY A 13 19.58 12.76 4.12
N ASP A 14 19.56 13.83 3.32
CA ASP A 14 18.51 14.19 2.36
C ASP A 14 18.50 13.25 1.13
N GLU A 15 19.00 12.03 1.26
CA GLU A 15 19.17 11.07 0.17
C GLU A 15 18.23 9.88 0.35
N LEU A 16 16.95 10.03 -0.01
CA LEU A 16 16.09 8.90 -0.40
C LEU A 16 14.88 9.36 -1.26
N LEU A 17 15.10 10.34 -2.13
CA LEU A 17 14.40 10.38 -3.42
C LEU A 17 15.42 9.91 -4.46
N ILE A 18 15.51 8.60 -4.69
CA ILE A 18 16.32 8.09 -5.79
C ILE A 18 15.65 8.56 -7.09
N PRO A 19 16.24 9.49 -7.85
CA PRO A 19 15.75 9.78 -9.18
C PRO A 19 16.16 8.60 -10.06
N VAL A 20 15.18 7.95 -10.68
CA VAL A 20 15.46 7.01 -11.77
C VAL A 20 16.17 7.81 -12.86
N PRO A 21 17.40 7.46 -13.28
CA PRO A 21 18.12 8.25 -14.25
C PRO A 21 17.49 8.05 -15.62
N CYS A 22 16.74 9.06 -16.08
CA CYS A 22 16.30 9.15 -17.46
C CYS A 22 17.17 10.19 -18.17
N THR A 23 18.25 9.74 -18.81
CA THR A 23 19.04 10.59 -19.72
C THR A 23 19.08 9.97 -21.09
N ILE A 24 18.25 10.51 -22.00
CA ILE A 24 18.67 10.80 -23.39
C ILE A 24 18.00 12.13 -23.77
N ARG A 25 18.78 13.21 -23.78
CA ARG A 25 18.43 14.44 -24.52
C ARG A 25 18.97 14.27 -25.94
N SER A 26 18.10 13.94 -26.89
CA SER A 26 18.28 14.31 -28.29
C SER A 26 17.25 15.39 -28.61
N GLU A 27 17.70 16.47 -29.23
CA GLU A 27 16.80 17.49 -29.77
C GLU A 27 15.97 16.86 -30.89
N ASP A 28 14.68 16.63 -30.65
CA ASP A 28 13.83 15.73 -31.45
C ASP A 28 12.58 16.49 -32.00
N PRO A 29 12.03 16.15 -33.19
CA PRO A 29 11.06 16.91 -33.97
C PRO A 29 9.61 16.85 -33.40
N ASN A 30 9.48 16.72 -32.07
CA ASN A 30 8.27 16.42 -31.32
C ASN A 30 7.54 17.66 -30.73
N ARG A 31 7.68 18.84 -31.32
CA ARG A 31 7.07 20.08 -30.76
C ARG A 31 5.55 20.03 -30.67
N GLU A 32 4.85 19.46 -31.65
CA GLU A 32 3.38 19.29 -31.59
C GLU A 32 2.94 18.31 -30.51
N ASN A 33 3.67 17.20 -30.34
CA ASN A 33 3.40 16.22 -29.29
C ASN A 33 3.59 16.81 -27.88
N ASN A 34 4.54 17.74 -27.70
CA ASN A 34 4.76 18.42 -26.43
C ASN A 34 3.62 19.37 -26.04
N THR A 35 3.03 20.11 -26.99
CA THR A 35 1.91 21.03 -26.69
C THR A 35 0.67 20.26 -26.26
N VAL A 36 0.30 19.19 -27.00
CA VAL A 36 -0.84 18.34 -26.65
C VAL A 36 -0.68 17.70 -25.27
N LEU A 37 0.55 17.26 -24.95
CA LEU A 37 0.88 16.71 -23.65
C LEU A 37 0.74 17.73 -22.53
N LEU A 38 1.24 18.95 -22.72
CA LEU A 38 1.13 20.03 -21.74
C LEU A 38 -0.32 20.45 -21.50
N GLU A 39 -1.14 20.54 -22.56
CA GLU A 39 -2.57 20.77 -22.42
C GLU A 39 -3.26 19.65 -21.64
N LYS A 40 -2.87 18.39 -21.88
CA LYS A 40 -3.39 17.25 -21.11
C LYS A 40 -3.06 17.37 -19.63
N ARG A 41 -1.82 17.73 -19.27
CA ARG A 41 -1.41 17.95 -17.88
C ARG A 41 -2.16 19.14 -17.27
N ALA A 42 -2.32 20.23 -18.01
CA ALA A 42 -3.06 21.41 -17.56
C ALA A 42 -4.54 21.07 -17.27
N LYS A 43 -5.20 20.36 -18.18
CA LYS A 43 -6.58 19.87 -18.00
C LYS A 43 -6.69 18.91 -16.81
N ALA A 44 -5.70 18.04 -16.61
CA ALA A 44 -5.65 17.15 -15.44
C ALA A 44 -5.56 17.94 -14.12
N TYR A 45 -4.72 18.98 -14.07
CA TYR A 45 -4.60 19.88 -12.92
C TYR A 45 -5.90 20.65 -12.63
N LEU A 46 -6.60 21.12 -13.66
CA LEU A 46 -7.92 21.75 -13.51
C LEU A 46 -8.97 20.78 -12.95
N ALA A 47 -8.86 19.48 -13.29
CA ALA A 47 -9.75 18.44 -12.81
C ALA A 47 -9.43 17.93 -11.40
N GLN A 48 -8.33 18.38 -10.77
CA GLN A 48 -7.96 18.01 -9.42
C GLN A 48 -9.05 18.34 -8.40
N ARG A 49 -9.46 17.33 -7.64
CA ARG A 49 -10.46 17.46 -6.57
C ARG A 49 -9.84 17.54 -5.19
N TYR A 50 -8.55 17.25 -5.05
CA TYR A 50 -7.88 17.43 -3.77
C TYR A 50 -7.74 18.93 -3.48
N PRO A 51 -7.97 19.39 -2.22
CA PRO A 51 -7.94 20.81 -1.89
C PRO A 51 -6.62 21.49 -2.23
N LEU A 52 -6.71 22.65 -2.88
CA LEU A 52 -5.55 23.48 -3.20
C LEU A 52 -5.25 24.54 -2.12
N THR A 53 -3.97 24.85 -1.96
CA THR A 53 -3.49 26.03 -1.22
C THR A 53 -3.81 27.32 -1.98
N SER A 54 -3.51 28.48 -1.39
CA SER A 54 -3.64 29.77 -2.07
C SER A 54 -2.76 29.86 -3.32
N GLU A 55 -1.56 29.28 -3.26
CA GLU A 55 -0.65 29.19 -4.41
C GLU A 55 -1.21 28.29 -5.49
N GLY A 56 -1.70 27.09 -5.13
CA GLY A 56 -2.36 26.20 -6.09
C GLY A 56 -3.58 26.84 -6.74
N LYS A 57 -4.40 27.59 -5.98
CA LYS A 57 -5.54 28.32 -6.54
C LYS A 57 -5.11 29.41 -7.53
N THR A 58 -4.02 30.12 -7.24
CA THR A 58 -3.44 31.12 -8.15
C THR A 58 -3.00 30.46 -9.45
N LEU A 59 -2.20 29.39 -9.38
CA LEU A 59 -1.75 28.64 -10.55
C LEU A 59 -2.94 28.10 -11.35
N ARG A 60 -3.97 27.53 -10.69
CA ARG A 60 -5.20 27.07 -11.35
C ARG A 60 -5.87 28.20 -12.13
N GLY A 61 -5.94 29.40 -11.55
CA GLY A 61 -6.47 30.59 -12.23
C GLY A 61 -5.66 30.99 -13.46
N GLU A 62 -4.33 30.90 -13.40
CA GLU A 62 -3.46 31.18 -14.55
C GLU A 62 -3.62 30.14 -15.67
N VAL A 63 -3.74 28.85 -15.30
CA VAL A 63 -3.96 27.76 -16.26
C VAL A 63 -5.30 27.91 -16.96
N VAL A 64 -6.38 28.26 -16.23
CA VAL A 64 -7.70 28.54 -16.83
C VAL A 64 -7.61 29.67 -17.85
N LYS A 65 -6.93 30.77 -17.52
CA LYS A 65 -6.74 31.89 -18.45
C LYS A 65 -5.95 31.46 -19.68
N ALA A 66 -4.83 30.78 -19.49
CA ALA A 66 -3.96 30.35 -20.60
C ALA A 66 -4.69 29.42 -21.58
N LEU A 67 -5.45 28.44 -21.07
CA LEU A 67 -6.26 27.55 -21.91
C LEU A 67 -7.44 28.28 -22.57
N GLY A 68 -8.13 29.17 -21.86
CA GLY A 68 -9.27 29.93 -22.39
C GLY A 68 -8.89 30.87 -23.54
N TYR A 69 -7.69 31.46 -23.51
CA TYR A 69 -7.17 32.30 -24.60
C TYR A 69 -6.40 31.51 -25.67
N SER A 70 -6.31 30.18 -25.56
CA SER A 70 -5.47 29.34 -26.43
C SER A 70 -4.00 29.80 -26.49
N ASP A 71 -3.48 30.35 -25.38
CA ASP A 71 -2.12 30.86 -25.28
C ASP A 71 -1.12 29.71 -25.04
N THR A 72 -0.75 29.04 -26.13
CA THR A 72 0.17 27.89 -26.10
C THR A 72 1.53 28.22 -25.50
N LYS A 73 2.00 29.46 -25.66
CA LYS A 73 3.26 29.93 -25.05
C LYS A 73 3.10 29.97 -23.54
N ARG A 74 2.02 30.56 -23.03
CA ARG A 74 1.77 30.61 -21.58
C ARG A 74 1.52 29.23 -20.99
N VAL A 75 0.80 28.33 -21.68
CA VAL A 75 0.63 26.93 -21.24
C VAL A 75 1.99 26.24 -21.09
N LYS A 76 2.92 26.49 -22.02
CA LYS A 76 4.29 25.95 -21.94
C LYS A 76 5.09 26.51 -20.77
N GLU A 77 4.99 27.81 -20.51
CA GLU A 77 5.62 28.44 -19.35
C GLU A 77 5.07 27.89 -18.03
N LEU A 78 3.76 27.70 -17.94
CA LEU A 78 3.10 27.15 -16.76
C LEU A 78 3.40 25.66 -16.56
N GLY A 79 3.71 24.94 -17.64
CA GLY A 79 3.95 23.50 -17.65
C GLY A 79 4.98 23.00 -16.64
N ILE A 80 5.99 23.82 -16.31
CA ILE A 80 7.03 23.46 -15.34
C ILE A 80 6.53 23.46 -13.88
N TYR A 81 5.43 24.15 -13.62
CA TYR A 81 4.80 24.26 -12.30
C TYR A 81 3.61 23.30 -12.15
N LEU A 82 3.21 22.61 -13.22
CA LEU A 82 2.11 21.65 -13.15
C LEU A 82 2.57 20.37 -12.43
N PRO A 83 1.78 19.87 -11.47
CA PRO A 83 2.13 18.66 -10.74
C PRO A 83 2.13 17.44 -11.66
N THR A 84 3.13 16.59 -11.49
CA THR A 84 3.28 15.28 -12.14
C THR A 84 3.72 14.24 -11.12
N VAL A 85 3.59 12.95 -11.42
CA VAL A 85 4.08 11.89 -10.51
C VAL A 85 5.55 12.08 -10.15
N GLU A 86 6.38 12.44 -11.13
CA GLU A 86 7.83 12.68 -10.96
C GLU A 86 8.13 13.98 -10.20
N ASN A 87 7.32 15.02 -10.43
CA ASN A 87 7.45 16.31 -9.77
C ASN A 87 6.09 16.75 -9.19
N PRO A 88 5.75 16.30 -7.96
CA PRO A 88 4.39 16.38 -7.45
C PRO A 88 3.94 17.78 -7.01
N GLN A 89 4.88 18.73 -6.83
CA GLN A 89 4.57 20.11 -6.45
C GLN A 89 3.64 20.19 -5.22
N LEU A 90 3.98 19.46 -4.13
CA LEU A 90 3.08 19.25 -2.98
C LEU A 90 2.66 20.52 -2.24
N HIS A 91 3.40 21.63 -2.39
CA HIS A 91 3.04 22.94 -1.83
C HIS A 91 1.77 23.56 -2.47
N LEU A 92 1.34 23.07 -3.65
CA LEU A 92 0.10 23.49 -4.30
C LEU A 92 -1.15 22.89 -3.63
N PHE A 93 -0.99 21.85 -2.83
CA PHE A 93 -2.07 21.06 -2.22
C PHE A 93 -2.10 21.26 -0.72
N LYS A 94 -3.30 21.36 -0.13
CA LYS A 94 -3.44 21.56 1.32
C LYS A 94 -2.91 20.35 2.10
N ASP A 95 -2.40 20.59 3.29
CA ASP A 95 -2.10 19.53 4.24
C ASP A 95 -3.36 18.83 4.75
N LEU A 96 -3.14 17.67 5.37
CA LEU A 96 -4.19 16.88 5.99
C LEU A 96 -4.77 17.63 7.21
N GLU A 97 -6.09 17.58 7.36
CA GLU A 97 -6.83 18.16 8.48
C GLU A 97 -6.75 17.23 9.70
N CYS A 98 -5.59 17.18 10.37
CA CYS A 98 -5.35 16.35 11.56
C CYS A 98 -4.77 17.19 12.72
N THR A 99 -5.18 16.88 13.96
CA THR A 99 -4.42 17.32 15.15
C THR A 99 -3.17 16.45 15.33
N PRO A 100 -2.15 16.90 16.09
CA PRO A 100 -0.96 16.07 16.37
C PRO A 100 -1.30 14.69 16.96
N GLU A 101 -2.29 14.62 17.83
CA GLU A 101 -2.75 13.36 18.43
C GLU A 101 -3.43 12.46 17.39
N GLN A 102 -4.22 13.05 16.48
CA GLN A 102 -4.80 12.32 15.36
C GLN A 102 -3.71 11.85 14.38
N GLU A 103 -2.67 12.63 14.13
CA GLU A 103 -1.57 12.19 13.26
C GLU A 103 -0.83 10.97 13.85
N GLU A 104 -0.55 10.99 15.16
CA GLU A 104 0.05 9.83 15.84
C GLU A 104 -0.87 8.61 15.78
N GLN A 105 -2.17 8.78 16.00
CA GLN A 105 -3.13 7.68 15.92
C GLN A 105 -3.30 7.13 14.49
N LEU A 106 -3.46 8.02 13.50
CA LEU A 106 -3.81 7.69 12.13
C LEU A 106 -2.61 7.31 11.28
N PHE A 107 -1.40 7.75 11.60
CA PHE A 107 -0.19 7.48 10.82
C PHE A 107 0.89 6.80 11.66
N GLY A 108 0.70 6.63 12.97
CA GLY A 108 1.59 5.90 13.88
C GLY A 108 1.29 4.41 13.93
N TRP A 109 1.05 3.86 15.12
CA TRP A 109 1.02 2.39 15.36
C TRP A 109 -0.23 1.69 14.84
N ASP A 110 -1.36 2.39 14.84
CA ASP A 110 -2.68 1.82 14.59
C ASP A 110 -3.15 1.97 13.14
N LEU A 111 -2.38 2.65 12.28
CA LEU A 111 -2.69 2.69 10.86
C LEU A 111 -2.53 1.30 10.25
N ALA A 112 -3.68 0.68 9.97
CA ALA A 112 -3.73 -0.61 9.35
C ALA A 112 -4.05 -0.51 7.85
N ASN A 113 -4.85 0.48 7.42
CA ASN A 113 -5.41 0.47 6.08
C ASN A 113 -5.50 1.86 5.43
N VAL A 114 -4.92 1.99 4.24
CA VAL A 114 -5.10 3.16 3.35
C VAL A 114 -5.80 2.66 2.10
N GLN A 115 -7.11 2.85 2.00
CA GLN A 115 -7.90 2.34 0.90
C GLN A 115 -7.80 3.29 -0.30
N CYS A 116 -7.01 2.90 -1.32
CA CYS A 116 -6.75 3.75 -2.48
C CYS A 116 -7.93 3.81 -3.47
N THR A 117 -8.85 2.85 -3.41
CA THR A 117 -10.06 2.82 -4.25
C THR A 117 -11.25 2.25 -3.48
N ALA A 118 -12.46 2.72 -3.73
CA ALA A 118 -13.70 2.11 -3.25
C ALA A 118 -14.52 1.56 -4.43
N GLY A 119 -14.88 0.27 -4.33
CA GLY A 119 -15.43 -0.52 -5.43
C GLY A 119 -14.34 -1.12 -6.33
N CYS A 120 -14.76 -2.01 -7.25
CA CYS A 120 -13.88 -2.62 -8.25
C CYS A 120 -14.64 -2.95 -9.54
N THR A 121 -13.89 -3.23 -10.60
CA THR A 121 -14.43 -3.56 -11.93
C THR A 121 -14.77 -5.04 -12.10
N HIS A 122 -14.42 -5.89 -11.14
CA HIS A 122 -14.52 -7.35 -11.26
C HIS A 122 -15.92 -7.93 -11.13
N ASP A 123 -16.85 -7.22 -10.48
CA ASP A 123 -18.20 -7.71 -10.19
C ASP A 123 -18.20 -9.15 -9.60
N CYS A 124 -17.33 -9.35 -8.60
CA CYS A 124 -17.19 -10.64 -7.94
C CYS A 124 -18.39 -10.95 -7.04
N LEU A 125 -19.11 -12.05 -7.26
CA LEU A 125 -20.30 -12.43 -6.46
C LEU A 125 -20.01 -12.55 -4.96
N GLN A 126 -18.74 -12.74 -4.61
CA GLN A 126 -18.26 -12.97 -3.24
C GLN A 126 -17.94 -11.67 -2.48
N CYS A 127 -17.89 -10.52 -3.16
CA CYS A 127 -17.59 -9.25 -2.51
C CYS A 127 -18.76 -8.75 -1.66
N SER A 128 -18.46 -8.14 -0.51
CA SER A 128 -19.45 -7.52 0.39
C SER A 128 -20.08 -6.24 -0.11
N THR A 129 -19.53 -5.66 -1.17
CA THR A 129 -20.06 -4.45 -1.78
C THR A 129 -20.37 -4.77 -3.24
N PRO A 130 -21.55 -4.39 -3.76
CA PRO A 130 -21.77 -4.43 -5.21
C PRO A 130 -20.65 -3.64 -5.90
N PRO A 131 -20.26 -4.01 -7.13
CA PRO A 131 -19.38 -3.15 -7.91
C PRO A 131 -20.03 -1.76 -7.96
N ALA A 132 -19.27 -0.74 -7.56
CA ALA A 132 -19.79 0.62 -7.64
C ALA A 132 -20.05 0.95 -9.13
N GLU A 133 -21.19 1.58 -9.43
CA GLU A 133 -21.46 2.11 -10.78
C GLU A 133 -20.31 3.03 -11.24
N LYS A 134 -19.69 3.71 -10.28
CA LYS A 134 -18.47 4.49 -10.44
C LYS A 134 -17.51 4.18 -9.29
N MET A 135 -16.33 3.68 -9.63
CA MET A 135 -15.24 3.48 -8.69
C MET A 135 -14.76 4.84 -8.17
N GLU A 136 -14.58 4.95 -6.86
CA GLU A 136 -13.95 6.11 -6.24
C GLU A 136 -12.46 5.84 -6.10
N ILE A 137 -11.64 6.83 -6.43
CA ILE A 137 -10.18 6.75 -6.42
C ILE A 137 -9.67 7.84 -5.48
N MET A 138 -8.75 7.47 -4.59
CA MET A 138 -8.04 8.41 -3.74
C MET A 138 -7.16 9.31 -4.62
N PRO A 139 -7.31 10.64 -4.60
CA PRO A 139 -6.41 11.51 -5.36
C PRO A 139 -4.96 11.22 -5.00
N TYR A 140 -4.07 11.15 -5.99
CA TYR A 140 -2.68 10.80 -5.75
C TYR A 140 -1.97 11.83 -4.84
N ALA A 141 -2.38 13.11 -4.90
CA ALA A 141 -1.93 14.12 -3.94
C ALA A 141 -2.23 13.74 -2.47
N ALA A 142 -3.38 13.13 -2.20
CA ALA A 142 -3.72 12.63 -0.86
C ALA A 142 -2.82 11.46 -0.46
N VAL A 143 -2.54 10.53 -1.39
CA VAL A 143 -1.62 9.40 -1.17
C VAL A 143 -0.24 9.92 -0.75
N LEU A 144 0.28 10.92 -1.47
CA LEU A 144 1.57 11.53 -1.16
C LEU A 144 1.57 12.21 0.21
N LYS A 145 0.53 13.00 0.53
CA LYS A 145 0.41 13.65 1.86
C LYS A 145 0.31 12.64 3.01
N ILE A 146 -0.43 11.54 2.82
CA ILE A 146 -0.51 10.45 3.79
C ILE A 146 0.87 9.78 3.94
N SER A 147 1.57 9.55 2.84
CA SER A 147 2.93 8.98 2.85
C SER A 147 3.93 9.86 3.60
N GLU A 148 3.92 11.18 3.38
CA GLU A 148 4.78 12.13 4.13
C GLU A 148 4.58 11.96 5.64
N LYS A 149 3.31 11.95 6.09
CA LYS A 149 2.98 11.74 7.52
C LYS A 149 3.37 10.37 8.04
N MET A 150 3.21 9.32 7.24
CA MET A 150 3.67 7.98 7.62
C MET A 150 5.19 7.94 7.81
N ARG A 151 5.97 8.57 6.91
CA ARG A 151 7.43 8.63 7.00
C ARG A 151 7.90 9.44 8.21
N GLU A 152 7.26 10.57 8.50
CA GLU A 152 7.52 11.35 9.72
C GLU A 152 7.34 10.49 10.98
N GLN A 153 6.30 9.67 11.02
CA GLN A 153 6.07 8.76 12.15
C GLN A 153 7.08 7.61 12.16
N GLU A 154 7.45 7.05 11.00
CA GLU A 154 8.49 6.02 10.90
C GLU A 154 9.86 6.51 11.39
N ALA A 155 10.25 7.74 11.10
CA ALA A 155 11.48 8.33 11.61
C ALA A 155 11.48 8.37 13.16
N LYS A 156 10.38 8.82 13.78
CA LYS A 156 10.23 8.80 15.25
C LYS A 156 10.35 7.38 15.83
N LYS A 157 9.86 6.38 15.10
CA LYS A 157 9.95 4.96 15.50
C LYS A 157 11.38 4.44 15.42
N ASP A 158 12.11 4.84 14.39
CA ASP A 158 13.51 4.49 14.23
C ASP A 158 14.38 5.11 15.34
N ASP A 159 14.12 6.36 15.72
CA ASP A 159 14.79 7.00 16.86
C ASP A 159 14.51 6.26 18.17
N LEU A 160 13.26 5.86 18.40
CA LEU A 160 12.86 5.11 19.59
C LEU A 160 13.47 3.69 19.63
N TRP A 161 13.63 3.06 18.46
CA TRP A 161 14.33 1.79 18.35
C TRP A 161 15.83 1.97 18.63
N ALA A 162 16.46 3.00 18.08
CA ALA A 162 17.86 3.32 18.34
C ALA A 162 18.11 3.49 19.85
N SER A 163 17.29 4.30 20.54
CA SER A 163 17.42 4.50 21.99
C SER A 163 17.24 3.20 22.79
N TRP A 164 16.34 2.32 22.34
CA TRP A 164 16.14 1.01 22.96
C TRP A 164 17.34 0.09 22.78
N THR A 165 17.89 0.01 21.57
CA THR A 165 19.07 -0.80 21.30
C THR A 165 20.30 -0.30 22.06
N GLU A 166 20.44 1.02 22.19
CA GLU A 166 21.50 1.64 22.98
C GLU A 166 21.37 1.32 24.47
N LEU A 167 20.15 1.40 25.03
CA LEU A 167 19.88 1.01 26.42
C LEU A 167 20.28 -0.45 26.68
N ILE A 168 19.93 -1.36 25.78
CA ILE A 168 20.30 -2.77 25.85
C ILE A 168 21.81 -2.94 25.78
N ARG A 169 22.47 -2.28 24.81
CA ARG A 169 23.92 -2.36 24.64
C ARG A 169 24.66 -1.84 25.87
N ASN A 170 24.24 -0.72 26.44
CA ASN A 170 24.85 -0.13 27.63
C ASN A 170 24.62 -0.97 28.88
N GLY A 171 23.44 -1.60 29.01
CA GLY A 171 23.11 -2.42 30.17
C GLY A 171 23.67 -3.85 30.13
N THR A 172 23.93 -4.40 28.95
CA THR A 172 24.31 -5.82 28.78
C THR A 172 25.62 -6.05 28.03
N GLY A 173 26.14 -5.04 27.34
CA GLY A 173 27.25 -5.17 26.40
C GLY A 173 26.89 -5.87 25.08
N ILE A 174 25.63 -6.22 24.86
CA ILE A 174 25.18 -7.00 23.70
C ILE A 174 24.67 -6.07 22.61
N ASP A 175 25.12 -6.31 21.38
CA ASP A 175 24.64 -5.63 20.18
C ASP A 175 23.58 -6.46 19.46
N LEU A 176 22.35 -5.95 19.35
CA LEU A 176 21.23 -6.69 18.75
C LEU A 176 21.44 -6.99 17.26
N GLU A 177 22.13 -6.12 16.52
CA GLU A 177 22.43 -6.39 15.11
C GLU A 177 23.34 -7.61 14.95
N GLU A 178 24.28 -7.78 15.87
CA GLU A 178 25.17 -8.95 15.89
C GLU A 178 24.40 -10.22 16.27
N VAL A 179 23.45 -10.14 17.21
CA VAL A 179 22.55 -11.25 17.54
C VAL A 179 21.76 -11.70 16.30
N GLU A 180 21.19 -10.75 15.55
CA GLU A 180 20.45 -11.05 14.31
C GLU A 180 21.35 -11.69 13.24
N ARG A 181 22.58 -11.18 13.04
CA ARG A 181 23.56 -11.79 12.12
C ARG A 181 23.91 -13.22 12.51
N GLN A 182 24.12 -13.48 13.80
CA GLN A 182 24.41 -14.81 14.31
C GLN A 182 23.23 -15.78 14.12
N CYS A 183 21.99 -15.31 14.27
CA CYS A 183 20.80 -16.10 13.96
C CYS A 183 20.78 -16.46 12.46
N ALA A 184 20.93 -15.44 11.58
CA ALA A 184 20.89 -15.63 10.15
C ALA A 184 21.96 -16.62 9.64
N SER A 185 23.20 -16.52 10.14
CA SER A 185 24.28 -17.46 9.79
C SER A 185 24.01 -18.92 10.19
N ARG A 186 23.10 -19.14 11.14
CA ARG A 186 22.67 -20.47 11.62
C ARG A 186 21.37 -20.93 10.95
N GLY A 187 20.86 -20.21 9.96
CA GLY A 187 19.57 -20.49 9.32
C GLY A 187 18.38 -20.22 10.24
N ILE A 188 18.56 -19.45 11.31
CA ILE A 188 17.51 -19.06 12.23
C ILE A 188 16.95 -17.72 11.74
N SER A 189 15.65 -17.68 11.43
CA SER A 189 15.00 -16.50 10.83
C SER A 189 14.93 -15.29 11.77
N TYR A 190 14.93 -15.51 13.09
CA TYR A 190 14.96 -14.45 14.10
C TYR A 190 15.41 -15.00 15.48
N PRO A 191 15.97 -14.15 16.36
CA PRO A 191 16.29 -14.53 17.73
C PRO A 191 15.04 -15.01 18.48
N PHE A 192 15.01 -16.27 18.90
CA PHE A 192 13.93 -16.84 19.71
C PHE A 192 14.42 -17.14 21.13
N ALA A 193 13.51 -17.21 22.10
CA ALA A 193 13.84 -17.35 23.53
C ALA A 193 14.92 -18.41 23.83
N GLY A 194 14.79 -19.64 23.31
CA GLY A 194 15.76 -20.71 23.56
C GLY A 194 17.17 -20.45 23.00
N PHE A 195 17.30 -19.72 21.89
CA PHE A 195 18.61 -19.29 21.37
C PHE A 195 19.21 -18.23 22.29
N LEU A 196 18.39 -17.24 22.67
CA LEU A 196 18.81 -16.12 23.51
C LEU A 196 19.21 -16.58 24.92
N GLU A 197 18.46 -17.48 25.55
CA GLU A 197 18.80 -18.02 26.87
C GLU A 197 20.13 -18.78 26.85
N LYS A 198 20.42 -19.47 25.75
CA LYS A 198 21.65 -20.27 25.61
C LYS A 198 22.90 -19.42 25.36
N TYR A 199 22.80 -18.41 24.49
CA TYR A 199 23.96 -17.64 24.04
C TYR A 199 24.07 -16.26 24.70
N TYR A 200 22.98 -15.74 25.26
CA TYR A 200 22.86 -14.39 25.83
C TYR A 200 22.00 -14.40 27.12
N PRO A 201 22.38 -15.15 28.17
CA PRO A 201 21.53 -15.40 29.34
C PRO A 201 21.16 -14.14 30.14
N THR A 202 21.94 -13.06 30.01
CA THR A 202 21.69 -11.77 30.67
C THR A 202 20.70 -10.88 29.92
N LEU A 203 20.46 -11.14 28.62
CA LEU A 203 19.67 -10.27 27.76
C LEU A 203 18.19 -10.28 28.13
N ILE A 204 17.58 -11.47 28.21
CA ILE A 204 16.13 -11.60 28.50
C ILE A 204 15.75 -11.00 29.86
N PRO A 205 16.47 -11.27 30.98
CA PRO A 205 16.18 -10.65 32.26
C PRO A 205 16.25 -9.12 32.22
N PHE A 206 17.29 -8.56 31.57
CA PHE A 206 17.46 -7.12 31.42
C PHE A 206 16.32 -6.48 30.61
N VAL A 207 15.99 -7.09 29.48
CA VAL A 207 14.91 -6.62 28.60
C VAL A 207 13.58 -6.61 29.34
N LYS A 208 13.29 -7.67 30.10
CA LYS A 208 12.08 -7.73 30.95
C LYS A 208 12.04 -6.61 31.99
N SER A 209 13.16 -6.25 32.61
CA SER A 209 13.20 -5.20 33.64
C SER A 209 13.07 -3.80 33.05
N GLU A 210 13.70 -3.54 31.90
CA GLU A 210 13.78 -2.21 31.31
C GLU A 210 12.61 -1.87 30.38
N TYR A 211 11.98 -2.88 29.76
CA TYR A 211 10.89 -2.66 28.81
C TYR A 211 9.76 -1.80 29.40
N THR A 212 9.35 -2.09 30.63
CA THR A 212 8.25 -1.35 31.29
C THR A 212 8.59 0.10 31.61
N LYS A 213 9.88 0.48 31.58
CA LYS A 213 10.39 1.83 31.87
C LYS A 213 10.65 2.63 30.60
N HIS A 214 10.95 1.96 29.49
CA HIS A 214 11.29 2.61 28.23
C HIS A 214 10.02 2.96 27.41
N PRO A 215 9.97 4.10 26.67
CA PRO A 215 8.80 4.47 25.86
C PRO A 215 8.45 3.45 24.75
N ILE A 216 9.38 2.56 24.38
CA ILE A 216 9.13 1.49 23.41
C ILE A 216 7.96 0.58 23.80
N LYS A 217 7.57 0.52 25.07
CA LYS A 217 6.42 -0.26 25.52
C LYS A 217 5.08 0.12 24.89
N TYR A 218 4.97 1.33 24.35
CA TYR A 218 3.76 1.79 23.66
C TYR A 218 3.71 1.36 22.20
N THR A 219 4.80 0.80 21.68
CA THR A 219 4.92 0.39 20.27
C THR A 219 4.41 -1.01 20.00
N LEU A 220 4.29 -1.82 21.06
CA LEU A 220 3.97 -3.23 20.99
C LEU A 220 2.76 -3.58 21.85
N ASN A 221 2.07 -4.63 21.44
CA ASN A 221 1.01 -5.19 22.26
C ASN A 221 1.61 -5.77 23.56
N PRO A 222 1.03 -5.51 24.74
CA PRO A 222 1.49 -6.05 26.02
C PRO A 222 1.55 -7.60 26.11
N SER A 223 0.96 -8.33 25.16
CA SER A 223 1.03 -9.81 25.07
C SER A 223 2.18 -10.35 24.20
N THR A 224 3.06 -9.47 23.72
CA THR A 224 4.18 -9.82 22.85
C THR A 224 5.27 -10.57 23.64
N ASN A 225 5.74 -11.72 23.14
CA ASN A 225 6.85 -12.44 23.79
C ASN A 225 8.13 -11.57 23.78
N VAL A 226 8.94 -11.71 24.83
CA VAL A 226 10.13 -10.87 25.07
C VAL A 226 11.16 -10.94 23.96
N ASP A 227 11.24 -12.06 23.24
CA ASP A 227 12.13 -12.23 22.08
C ASP A 227 11.77 -11.32 20.90
N TYR A 228 10.49 -10.98 20.72
CA TYR A 228 10.07 -9.99 19.72
C TYR A 228 10.57 -8.57 20.06
N LEU A 229 10.85 -8.24 21.33
CA LEU A 229 11.41 -6.94 21.73
C LEU A 229 12.85 -6.72 21.24
N LEU A 230 13.46 -7.77 20.69
CA LEU A 230 14.85 -7.79 20.24
C LEU A 230 14.98 -7.75 18.72
N VAL A 231 13.86 -7.71 18.01
CA VAL A 231 13.82 -7.77 16.55
C VAL A 231 13.13 -6.52 16.03
N LYS A 232 13.88 -5.63 15.37
CA LYS A 232 13.34 -4.35 14.86
C LYS A 232 12.05 -4.55 14.08
N ARG A 233 12.03 -5.59 13.24
CA ARG A 233 10.87 -5.96 12.41
C ARG A 233 9.68 -6.43 13.23
N ALA A 234 9.89 -7.16 14.32
CA ALA A 234 8.79 -7.55 15.17
C ALA A 234 8.14 -6.35 15.87
N VAL A 235 8.96 -5.36 16.25
CA VAL A 235 8.52 -4.19 17.00
C VAL A 235 7.87 -3.15 16.08
N LEU A 236 8.54 -2.80 14.98
CA LEU A 236 8.18 -1.63 14.19
C LEU A 236 7.29 -1.96 12.99
N ARG A 237 7.31 -3.21 12.50
CA ARG A 237 6.67 -3.56 11.22
C ARG A 237 5.15 -3.62 11.37
N LYS A 238 4.44 -2.74 10.67
CA LYS A 238 2.99 -2.78 10.54
C LYS A 238 2.61 -2.85 9.07
N VAL A 239 1.99 -3.97 8.68
CA VAL A 239 1.52 -4.15 7.29
C VAL A 239 0.38 -3.19 7.01
N ILE A 240 0.49 -2.41 5.95
CA ILE A 240 -0.62 -1.61 5.42
C ILE A 240 -1.38 -2.47 4.43
N THR A 241 -2.71 -2.45 4.47
CA THR A 241 -3.51 -3.02 3.38
C THR A 241 -4.21 -1.92 2.59
N ASN A 242 -4.09 -1.96 1.25
CA ASN A 242 -4.84 -1.07 0.36
C ASN A 242 -6.11 -1.71 -0.22
N TYR A 243 -6.39 -2.93 0.21
CA TYR A 243 -7.49 -3.78 -0.22
C TYR A 243 -8.53 -3.88 0.89
N TYR A 244 -9.80 -3.62 0.59
CA TYR A 244 -10.90 -3.94 1.51
C TYR A 244 -12.13 -4.47 0.76
N ASN A 245 -12.61 -3.70 -0.21
CA ASN A 245 -13.72 -4.06 -1.10
C ASN A 245 -13.45 -3.63 -2.56
N ASN A 246 -12.17 -3.62 -2.93
CA ASN A 246 -11.66 -3.07 -4.18
C ASN A 246 -10.59 -3.99 -4.76
N ASP A 247 -10.20 -3.79 -6.02
CA ASP A 247 -8.94 -4.33 -6.54
C ASP A 247 -7.96 -3.18 -6.66
N VAL A 248 -6.76 -3.34 -6.13
CA VAL A 248 -5.78 -2.26 -6.10
C VAL A 248 -5.29 -1.89 -7.49
N PHE A 249 -5.25 -2.82 -8.45
CA PHE A 249 -4.80 -2.57 -9.82
C PHE A 249 -5.84 -1.87 -10.71
N ASP A 250 -7.04 -1.63 -10.17
CA ASP A 250 -8.03 -0.75 -10.79
C ASP A 250 -7.70 0.75 -10.57
N TYR A 251 -6.75 1.08 -9.68
CA TYR A 251 -6.35 2.47 -9.41
C TYR A 251 -5.70 3.12 -10.64
N ALA A 252 -6.31 4.22 -11.10
CA ALA A 252 -5.75 5.09 -12.13
C ALA A 252 -6.21 6.56 -11.94
N ASP A 253 -5.37 7.40 -11.34
CA ASP A 253 -5.68 8.82 -11.15
C ASP A 253 -5.29 9.64 -12.40
N LYS A 254 -6.29 9.95 -13.22
CA LYS A 254 -6.14 10.76 -14.43
C LYS A 254 -5.91 12.25 -14.15
N THR A 255 -6.12 12.70 -12.92
CA THR A 255 -5.92 14.10 -12.54
C THR A 255 -4.46 14.37 -12.17
N PHE A 256 -3.66 13.32 -11.93
CA PHE A 256 -2.25 13.42 -11.55
C PHE A 256 -1.38 12.60 -12.51
N PRO A 257 -1.11 13.12 -13.73
CA PRO A 257 -0.39 12.36 -14.74
C PRO A 257 1.12 12.32 -14.49
N HIS A 258 1.78 11.31 -15.04
CA HIS A 258 3.22 11.32 -15.27
C HIS A 258 3.62 12.39 -16.27
N GLU A 259 4.92 12.63 -16.38
CA GLU A 259 5.47 13.47 -17.44
C GLU A 259 5.02 13.02 -18.84
N ASP A 260 5.00 11.73 -19.15
CA ASP A 260 4.51 11.24 -20.46
C ASP A 260 2.98 11.36 -20.67
N GLY A 261 2.25 11.87 -19.66
CA GLY A 261 0.83 12.14 -19.70
C GLY A 261 -0.04 10.93 -19.35
N THR A 262 0.54 9.77 -19.07
CA THR A 262 -0.20 8.63 -18.51
C THR A 262 -0.67 8.95 -17.08
N PRO A 263 -1.78 8.35 -16.59
CA PRO A 263 -2.26 8.61 -15.22
C PRO A 263 -1.30 8.03 -14.18
N ALA A 264 -1.29 8.54 -12.95
CA ALA A 264 -0.75 7.80 -11.81
C ALA A 264 -1.49 6.47 -11.65
N ASP A 265 -0.78 5.40 -11.35
CA ASP A 265 -1.32 4.05 -11.18
C ASP A 265 -0.97 3.46 -9.80
N TYR A 266 -1.44 2.25 -9.52
CA TYR A 266 -1.20 1.62 -8.23
C TYR A 266 0.29 1.39 -7.92
N GLY A 267 1.14 1.24 -8.92
CA GLY A 267 2.58 1.12 -8.71
C GLY A 267 3.17 2.38 -8.09
N ASP A 268 2.64 3.56 -8.43
CA ASP A 268 3.02 4.84 -7.82
C ASP A 268 2.53 4.92 -6.37
N VAL A 269 1.30 4.45 -6.10
CA VAL A 269 0.76 4.35 -4.73
C VAL A 269 1.60 3.42 -3.88
N PHE A 270 1.95 2.24 -4.40
CA PHE A 270 2.79 1.28 -3.71
C PHE A 270 4.17 1.89 -3.39
N ALA A 271 4.81 2.54 -4.36
CA ALA A 271 6.11 3.18 -4.16
C ALA A 271 6.05 4.33 -3.14
N ALA A 272 4.93 5.07 -3.10
CA ALA A 272 4.72 6.11 -2.10
C ALA A 272 4.54 5.53 -0.69
N CYS A 273 3.72 4.48 -0.53
CA CYS A 273 3.31 3.98 0.79
C CYS A 273 4.21 2.88 1.37
N ALA A 274 4.91 2.09 0.55
CA ALA A 274 5.65 0.94 1.03
C ALA A 274 7.02 1.32 1.62
N SER A 275 7.33 0.77 2.79
CA SER A 275 8.63 0.87 3.46
C SER A 275 8.97 -0.42 4.21
N ASP A 276 10.20 -0.53 4.74
CA ASP A 276 10.57 -1.68 5.58
C ASP A 276 9.73 -1.76 6.87
N ALA A 277 9.42 -0.60 7.46
CA ALA A 277 8.55 -0.49 8.61
C ALA A 277 7.08 -0.73 8.23
N ARG A 278 6.70 -0.46 6.98
CA ARG A 278 5.33 -0.63 6.49
C ARG A 278 5.28 -1.28 5.12
N PRO A 279 5.44 -2.61 5.05
CA PRO A 279 5.17 -3.30 3.79
C PRO A 279 3.69 -3.15 3.45
N VAL A 280 3.39 -3.11 2.15
CA VAL A 280 2.02 -3.07 1.65
C VAL A 280 1.57 -4.48 1.29
N HIS A 281 0.44 -4.90 1.84
CA HIS A 281 -0.25 -6.12 1.45
C HIS A 281 -1.08 -5.87 0.19
N VAL A 282 -0.74 -6.61 -0.85
CA VAL A 282 -1.40 -6.58 -2.16
C VAL A 282 -2.21 -7.86 -2.31
N THR A 283 -3.51 -7.72 -2.54
CA THR A 283 -4.37 -8.81 -3.00
C THR A 283 -5.09 -8.34 -4.26
N THR A 284 -5.07 -9.15 -5.32
CA THR A 284 -5.72 -8.83 -6.61
C THR A 284 -6.47 -10.02 -7.17
N ALA A 285 -7.63 -9.77 -7.78
CA ALA A 285 -8.38 -10.69 -8.63
C ALA A 285 -7.82 -10.76 -10.07
N GLY A 286 -6.72 -10.05 -10.33
CA GLY A 286 -5.99 -9.98 -11.60
C GLY A 286 -6.66 -9.06 -12.63
N TRP A 287 -5.92 -8.59 -13.63
CA TRP A 287 -6.44 -7.67 -14.66
C TRP A 287 -6.54 -8.36 -16.02
N SER A 288 -7.16 -7.69 -17.00
CA SER A 288 -7.12 -8.16 -18.39
C SER A 288 -5.77 -7.85 -19.03
N ARG A 289 -5.24 -8.73 -19.90
CA ARG A 289 -4.01 -8.46 -20.67
C ARG A 289 -4.03 -7.15 -21.47
N LYS A 290 -5.23 -6.61 -21.75
CA LYS A 290 -5.42 -5.30 -22.43
C LYS A 290 -5.33 -4.10 -21.48
N ASN A 291 -5.37 -4.30 -20.16
CA ASN A 291 -5.27 -3.25 -19.14
C ASN A 291 -3.81 -2.83 -18.95
N LYS A 292 -3.35 -1.90 -19.80
CA LYS A 292 -1.98 -1.38 -19.76
C LYS A 292 -1.64 -0.68 -18.43
N PRO A 293 -2.52 0.16 -17.83
CA PRO A 293 -2.26 0.76 -16.51
C PRO A 293 -1.99 -0.29 -15.43
N ALA A 294 -2.81 -1.33 -15.32
CA ALA A 294 -2.62 -2.40 -14.32
C ALA A 294 -1.31 -3.15 -14.53
N LYS A 295 -0.96 -3.50 -15.78
CA LYS A 295 0.33 -4.13 -16.09
C LYS A 295 1.50 -3.25 -15.66
N ARG A 296 1.47 -1.95 -15.99
CA ARG A 296 2.53 -1.03 -15.63
C ARG A 296 2.66 -0.87 -14.11
N ALA A 297 1.54 -0.77 -13.40
CA ALA A 297 1.52 -0.77 -11.95
C ALA A 297 2.18 -2.02 -11.37
N ALA A 298 1.86 -3.21 -11.90
CA ALA A 298 2.47 -4.47 -11.46
C ALA A 298 3.99 -4.48 -11.73
N ASP A 299 4.43 -4.01 -12.89
CA ASP A 299 5.85 -3.91 -13.23
C ASP A 299 6.61 -2.98 -12.25
N LYS A 300 5.99 -1.85 -11.83
CA LYS A 300 6.53 -0.93 -10.81
C LYS A 300 6.59 -1.58 -9.42
N VAL A 301 5.52 -2.26 -8.98
CA VAL A 301 5.50 -3.01 -7.70
C VAL A 301 6.65 -4.02 -7.68
N MET A 302 6.82 -4.79 -8.75
CA MET A 302 7.87 -5.80 -8.83
C MET A 302 9.27 -5.20 -8.91
N ALA A 303 9.42 -4.01 -9.52
CA ALA A 303 10.67 -3.27 -9.45
C ALA A 303 11.00 -2.84 -8.02
N ALA A 304 10.03 -2.32 -7.27
CA ALA A 304 10.19 -1.97 -5.86
C ALA A 304 10.56 -3.21 -5.01
N CYS A 305 9.88 -4.35 -5.21
CA CYS A 305 10.21 -5.60 -4.52
C CYS A 305 11.58 -6.18 -4.89
N ARG A 306 12.10 -5.93 -6.10
CA ARG A 306 13.48 -6.32 -6.45
C ARG A 306 14.51 -5.48 -5.72
N ASN A 307 14.25 -4.18 -5.58
CA ASN A 307 15.12 -3.25 -4.86
C ASN A 307 15.06 -3.48 -3.34
N ASN A 308 13.89 -3.87 -2.84
CA ASN A 308 13.69 -4.24 -1.45
C ASN A 308 12.85 -5.54 -1.34
N PRO A 309 13.51 -6.71 -1.25
CA PRO A 309 12.85 -8.01 -1.17
C PRO A 309 11.86 -8.17 -0.01
N HIS A 310 11.99 -7.40 1.07
CA HIS A 310 11.10 -7.47 2.24
C HIS A 310 9.70 -6.92 1.96
N LEU A 311 9.54 -6.11 0.91
CA LEU A 311 8.24 -5.63 0.47
C LEU A 311 7.40 -6.73 -0.20
N LYS A 312 8.03 -7.82 -0.64
CA LYS A 312 7.36 -8.88 -1.40
C LYS A 312 6.50 -9.81 -0.54
N ASP A 313 6.75 -9.87 0.78
CA ASP A 313 6.20 -10.87 1.70
C ASP A 313 4.65 -10.99 1.71
N MET A 314 3.94 -10.04 1.10
CA MET A 314 2.49 -9.90 1.17
C MET A 314 1.84 -9.64 -0.20
N ILE A 315 2.29 -10.28 -1.28
CA ILE A 315 1.58 -10.24 -2.57
C ILE A 315 0.77 -11.53 -2.77
N ARG A 316 -0.52 -11.37 -3.10
CA ARG A 316 -1.47 -12.46 -3.28
C ARG A 316 -2.28 -12.28 -4.56
N VAL A 317 -2.48 -13.39 -5.25
CA VAL A 317 -3.36 -13.45 -6.42
C VAL A 317 -4.56 -14.34 -6.10
N SER A 318 -5.74 -13.76 -6.21
CA SER A 318 -7.03 -14.39 -5.95
C SER A 318 -7.65 -14.87 -7.25
N VAL A 319 -7.96 -16.17 -7.32
CA VAL A 319 -8.57 -16.80 -8.50
C VAL A 319 -9.92 -17.37 -8.08
N SER A 320 -11.01 -16.82 -8.62
CA SER A 320 -12.36 -17.11 -8.15
C SER A 320 -13.34 -17.44 -9.28
N SER A 321 -14.12 -18.49 -9.10
CA SER A 321 -15.27 -18.82 -9.97
C SER A 321 -16.37 -17.76 -9.90
N GLY A 322 -16.35 -16.94 -8.85
CA GLY A 322 -17.24 -15.81 -8.63
C GLY A 322 -16.80 -14.53 -9.34
N GLU A 323 -15.70 -14.50 -10.09
CA GLU A 323 -15.28 -13.34 -10.89
C GLU A 323 -16.05 -13.28 -12.23
N ARG A 324 -16.38 -12.08 -12.73
CA ARG A 324 -17.24 -11.91 -13.91
C ARG A 324 -16.68 -12.53 -15.18
N ARG A 325 -15.39 -12.31 -15.50
CA ARG A 325 -14.69 -12.89 -16.65
C ARG A 325 -14.53 -14.39 -16.50
N ALA A 326 -14.28 -14.90 -15.29
CA ALA A 326 -14.28 -16.34 -15.04
C ALA A 326 -15.60 -17.01 -15.44
N ARG A 327 -16.74 -16.33 -15.23
CA ARG A 327 -18.07 -16.80 -15.65
C ARG A 327 -18.36 -16.59 -17.14
N SER A 328 -18.00 -15.44 -17.69
CA SER A 328 -18.40 -15.07 -19.06
C SER A 328 -17.47 -15.60 -20.14
N ASN A 329 -16.17 -15.69 -19.85
CA ASN A 329 -15.14 -16.14 -20.77
C ASN A 329 -13.96 -16.76 -20.00
N PRO A 330 -14.11 -18.01 -19.51
CA PRO A 330 -13.12 -18.67 -18.66
C PRO A 330 -11.75 -18.86 -19.34
N ASP A 331 -11.71 -19.04 -20.67
CA ASP A 331 -10.45 -19.21 -21.40
C ASP A 331 -9.63 -17.91 -21.43
N ASP A 332 -10.26 -16.77 -21.74
CA ASP A 332 -9.57 -15.47 -21.66
C ASP A 332 -9.19 -15.13 -20.22
N TYR A 333 -10.05 -15.41 -19.24
CA TYR A 333 -9.72 -15.22 -17.83
C TYR A 333 -8.50 -16.06 -17.41
N ARG A 334 -8.42 -17.33 -17.81
CA ARG A 334 -7.24 -18.18 -17.55
C ARG A 334 -5.97 -17.55 -18.12
N GLU A 335 -5.99 -17.15 -19.39
CA GLU A 335 -4.80 -16.55 -20.02
C GLU A 335 -4.42 -15.20 -19.41
N ASP A 336 -5.41 -14.41 -18.99
CA ASP A 336 -5.20 -13.19 -18.22
C ASP A 336 -4.50 -13.50 -16.88
N MET A 337 -4.98 -14.50 -16.13
CA MET A 337 -4.38 -14.90 -14.85
C MET A 337 -2.96 -15.46 -15.00
N LYS A 338 -2.66 -16.20 -16.08
CA LYS A 338 -1.28 -16.64 -16.35
C LYS A 338 -0.32 -15.44 -16.46
N GLU A 339 -0.72 -14.38 -17.15
CA GLU A 339 0.10 -13.17 -17.30
C GLU A 339 0.24 -12.41 -15.97
N VAL A 340 -0.83 -12.34 -15.17
CA VAL A 340 -0.80 -11.76 -13.82
C VAL A 340 0.19 -12.51 -12.92
N ILE A 341 0.08 -13.84 -12.87
CA ILE A 341 0.96 -14.71 -12.07
C ILE A 341 2.41 -14.57 -12.55
N LYS A 342 2.62 -14.59 -13.88
CA LYS A 342 3.93 -14.38 -14.48
C LYS A 342 4.53 -13.03 -14.07
N THR A 343 3.73 -11.97 -14.09
CA THR A 343 4.22 -10.63 -13.74
C THR A 343 4.57 -10.53 -12.25
N LEU A 344 3.69 -10.99 -11.36
CA LEU A 344 3.83 -10.76 -9.91
C LEU A 344 4.68 -11.81 -9.18
N MET A 345 4.83 -13.03 -9.72
CA MET A 345 5.38 -14.17 -8.98
C MET A 345 6.71 -14.71 -9.52
N GLN A 346 7.29 -14.08 -10.56
CA GLN A 346 8.51 -14.58 -11.23
C GLN A 346 9.81 -14.40 -10.44
N THR A 347 9.86 -13.59 -9.38
CA THR A 347 11.11 -13.14 -8.77
C THR A 347 11.33 -13.63 -7.33
N SER A 348 10.71 -14.73 -6.91
CA SER A 348 10.93 -15.25 -5.55
C SER A 348 12.38 -15.71 -5.37
N THR A 349 13.19 -14.84 -4.77
CA THR A 349 14.58 -15.12 -4.35
C THR A 349 14.68 -15.41 -2.85
N SER A 350 13.67 -15.01 -2.07
CA SER A 350 13.54 -15.34 -0.66
C SER A 350 12.68 -16.59 -0.54
N GLY A 351 13.03 -17.54 0.35
CA GLY A 351 12.22 -18.74 0.64
C GLY A 351 10.83 -18.47 1.23
N LEU A 352 10.26 -17.29 0.96
CA LEU A 352 8.94 -16.82 1.32
C LEU A 352 8.00 -17.10 0.14
N ARG A 353 6.87 -17.73 0.47
CA ARG A 353 5.94 -18.30 -0.49
C ARG A 353 4.98 -17.23 -0.98
N ASP A 354 5.11 -16.89 -2.26
CA ASP A 354 4.05 -16.23 -3.02
C ASP A 354 2.76 -17.06 -2.88
N ASN A 355 1.59 -16.41 -2.72
CA ASN A 355 0.34 -17.13 -2.49
C ASN A 355 -0.65 -16.92 -3.64
N ILE A 356 -1.07 -18.02 -4.26
CA ILE A 356 -2.28 -18.04 -5.07
C ILE A 356 -3.39 -18.62 -4.22
N ILE A 357 -4.46 -17.83 -4.07
CA ILE A 357 -5.64 -18.22 -3.33
C ILE A 357 -6.71 -18.60 -4.34
N PHE A 358 -7.02 -19.89 -4.42
CA PHE A 358 -8.23 -20.34 -5.12
C PHE A 358 -9.40 -20.26 -4.15
N TYR A 359 -10.37 -19.41 -4.49
CA TYR A 359 -11.61 -19.35 -3.74
C TYR A 359 -12.51 -20.50 -4.18
N SER A 360 -12.77 -21.41 -3.25
CA SER A 360 -13.72 -22.51 -3.41
C SER A 360 -14.70 -22.42 -2.26
N ASP A 361 -15.99 -22.24 -2.56
CA ASP A 361 -17.01 -22.37 -1.53
C ASP A 361 -17.23 -23.86 -1.28
N PRO A 362 -16.97 -24.42 -0.08
CA PRO A 362 -17.30 -25.81 0.20
C PRO A 362 -18.81 -26.09 0.06
N LYS A 363 -19.66 -25.08 0.25
CA LYS A 363 -21.12 -25.17 0.14
C LYS A 363 -21.64 -24.98 -1.29
N ASP A 364 -20.85 -24.34 -2.15
CA ASP A 364 -21.13 -24.14 -3.57
C ASP A 364 -19.84 -24.40 -4.38
N PRO A 365 -19.40 -25.67 -4.47
CA PRO A 365 -18.12 -26.01 -5.04
C PRO A 365 -18.04 -25.51 -6.50
N PRO A 366 -16.87 -25.05 -6.96
CA PRO A 366 -16.72 -24.54 -8.30
C PRO A 366 -17.22 -25.55 -9.34
N LYS A 367 -18.01 -25.07 -10.31
CA LYS A 367 -18.53 -25.91 -11.40
C LYS A 367 -17.37 -26.62 -12.10
N LYS A 368 -17.61 -27.88 -12.52
CA LYS A 368 -16.62 -28.70 -13.26
C LYS A 368 -15.98 -27.95 -14.42
N GLU A 369 -16.75 -27.14 -15.13
CA GLU A 369 -16.25 -26.30 -16.23
C GLU A 369 -15.16 -25.33 -15.78
N TYR A 370 -15.35 -24.61 -14.67
CA TYR A 370 -14.34 -23.70 -14.14
C TYR A 370 -13.08 -24.45 -13.70
N LEU A 371 -13.23 -25.60 -13.04
CA LEU A 371 -12.09 -26.43 -12.63
C LEU A 371 -11.27 -26.87 -13.85
N GLN A 372 -11.95 -27.37 -14.89
CA GLN A 372 -11.33 -27.87 -16.11
C GLN A 372 -10.72 -26.77 -16.98
N LYS A 373 -11.38 -25.62 -17.09
CA LYS A 373 -10.95 -24.54 -18.00
C LYS A 373 -9.99 -23.55 -17.35
N VAL A 374 -10.04 -23.37 -16.03
CA VAL A 374 -9.30 -22.33 -15.29
C VAL A 374 -8.40 -22.92 -14.23
N ALA A 375 -8.95 -23.55 -13.18
CA ALA A 375 -8.18 -23.91 -11.99
C ALA A 375 -7.07 -24.94 -12.30
N TRP A 376 -7.41 -26.12 -12.81
CA TRP A 376 -6.41 -27.15 -13.10
C TRP A 376 -5.37 -26.72 -14.14
N PRO A 377 -5.73 -26.03 -15.23
CA PRO A 377 -4.73 -25.48 -16.15
C PRO A 377 -3.79 -24.45 -15.52
N LEU A 378 -4.26 -23.64 -14.56
CA LEU A 378 -3.39 -22.71 -13.83
C LEU A 378 -2.45 -23.44 -12.87
N GLU A 379 -2.96 -24.43 -12.13
CA GLU A 379 -2.12 -25.31 -11.29
C GLU A 379 -1.03 -26.00 -12.12
N ALA A 380 -1.40 -26.57 -13.27
CA ALA A 380 -0.46 -27.20 -14.19
C ALA A 380 0.59 -26.20 -14.72
N PHE A 381 0.17 -24.96 -15.04
CA PHE A 381 1.08 -23.90 -15.47
C PHE A 381 2.09 -23.53 -14.37
N ILE A 382 1.66 -23.40 -13.12
CA ILE A 382 2.53 -23.08 -11.98
C ILE A 382 3.57 -24.19 -11.78
N VAL A 383 3.12 -25.44 -11.79
CA VAL A 383 3.99 -26.62 -11.65
C VAL A 383 4.98 -26.72 -12.80
N SER A 384 4.53 -26.55 -14.05
CA SER A 384 5.39 -26.68 -15.23
C SER A 384 6.46 -25.60 -15.34
N HIS A 385 6.28 -24.47 -14.68
CA HIS A 385 7.25 -23.36 -14.64
C HIS A 385 8.07 -23.34 -13.36
N HIS A 386 7.96 -24.36 -12.50
CA HIS A 386 8.67 -24.47 -11.23
C HIS A 386 8.54 -23.22 -10.35
N MET A 387 7.38 -22.57 -10.37
CA MET A 387 7.18 -21.35 -9.60
C MET A 387 7.05 -21.71 -8.12
N PRO A 388 7.80 -21.05 -7.20
CA PRO A 388 7.77 -21.33 -5.76
C PRO A 388 6.54 -20.72 -5.07
N ILE A 389 5.36 -21.03 -5.61
CA ILE A 389 4.08 -20.49 -5.19
C ILE A 389 3.37 -21.53 -4.33
N VAL A 390 2.81 -21.09 -3.21
CA VAL A 390 1.84 -21.90 -2.48
C VAL A 390 0.46 -21.64 -3.01
N ILE A 391 -0.19 -22.74 -3.36
CA ILE A 391 -1.58 -22.76 -3.71
C ILE A 391 -2.37 -23.07 -2.43
N THR A 392 -3.24 -22.15 -2.03
CA THR A 392 -4.18 -22.39 -0.93
C THR A 392 -5.61 -22.33 -1.45
N SER A 393 -6.48 -23.12 -0.82
CA SER A 393 -7.92 -22.97 -0.97
C SER A 393 -8.45 -22.23 0.26
N THR A 394 -9.35 -21.27 0.04
CA THR A 394 -10.04 -20.57 1.14
C THR A 394 -11.54 -20.63 0.93
N ASP A 395 -12.24 -20.70 2.05
CA ASP A 395 -13.69 -20.57 2.11
C ASP A 395 -14.09 -19.12 1.83
N ILE A 396 -15.28 -18.95 1.25
CA ILE A 396 -15.88 -17.64 1.00
C ILE A 396 -16.83 -17.30 2.14
N SER A 397 -16.71 -16.07 2.63
CA SER A 397 -17.63 -15.53 3.63
C SER A 397 -19.08 -15.52 3.15
N HIS A 398 -19.96 -16.27 3.81
CA HIS A 398 -21.41 -16.09 3.75
C HIS A 398 -21.97 -15.22 4.89
N PHE A 399 -21.13 -14.58 5.69
CA PHE A 399 -21.61 -13.60 6.68
C PHE A 399 -21.83 -12.22 6.07
N SER A 400 -21.14 -11.95 4.98
CA SER A 400 -20.91 -10.60 4.52
C SER A 400 -20.44 -10.65 3.08
N GLY A 401 -21.15 -10.00 2.17
CA GLY A 401 -21.10 -10.46 0.78
C GLY A 401 -22.39 -10.18 0.05
N ARG A 402 -22.33 -10.15 -1.28
CA ARG A 402 -23.52 -10.43 -2.10
C ARG A 402 -23.98 -11.89 -1.95
N GLN A 403 -23.12 -12.76 -1.41
CA GLN A 403 -23.45 -14.14 -1.03
C GLN A 403 -23.80 -14.31 0.45
N ALA A 404 -24.03 -13.22 1.22
CA ALA A 404 -24.39 -13.36 2.63
C ALA A 404 -25.69 -14.20 2.82
N ARG A 405 -25.69 -15.12 3.80
CA ARG A 405 -26.82 -15.98 4.19
C ARG A 405 -26.99 -15.94 5.72
N GLU A 406 -28.23 -15.98 6.22
CA GLU A 406 -28.56 -15.71 7.63
C GLU A 406 -27.93 -16.68 8.67
N ASP A 407 -27.59 -17.92 8.30
CA ASP A 407 -27.29 -19.01 9.26
C ASP A 407 -25.85 -19.60 9.24
N SER A 408 -24.85 -18.86 8.78
CA SER A 408 -23.52 -19.41 8.47
C SER A 408 -22.53 -19.55 9.65
N LYS A 409 -22.94 -20.05 10.84
CA LYS A 409 -22.10 -20.12 12.08
C LYS A 409 -20.64 -20.61 11.91
N GLY A 410 -20.38 -21.56 11.00
CA GLY A 410 -19.05 -22.15 10.75
C GLY A 410 -18.15 -21.42 9.75
N ASP A 411 -18.56 -20.28 9.20
CA ASP A 411 -17.90 -19.64 8.06
C ASP A 411 -16.78 -18.65 8.45
N HIS A 412 -15.82 -18.41 7.55
CA HIS A 412 -14.70 -17.49 7.72
C HIS A 412 -14.92 -16.21 6.91
N ASP A 413 -14.97 -15.07 7.59
CA ASP A 413 -15.10 -13.78 6.91
C ASP A 413 -13.73 -13.34 6.34
N GLY A 414 -13.50 -13.57 5.05
CA GLY A 414 -12.26 -13.15 4.37
C GLY A 414 -11.97 -11.65 4.46
N ALA A 415 -12.97 -10.80 4.73
CA ALA A 415 -12.79 -9.37 4.95
C ALA A 415 -12.51 -8.99 6.42
N ALA A 416 -12.57 -9.95 7.35
CA ALA A 416 -12.26 -9.75 8.78
C ALA A 416 -10.75 -9.76 9.09
N CYS A 417 -9.89 -9.75 8.07
CA CYS A 417 -8.44 -9.86 8.25
C CYS A 417 -7.71 -8.52 8.50
N MET A 418 -8.43 -7.39 8.53
CA MET A 418 -7.82 -6.05 8.51
C MET A 418 -8.42 -5.09 9.55
N PRO A 419 -8.37 -5.44 10.85
CA PRO A 419 -8.89 -4.61 11.93
C PRO A 419 -8.20 -3.24 12.03
N GLY A 420 -8.85 -2.31 12.74
CA GLY A 420 -8.26 -1.04 13.14
C GLY A 420 -8.71 0.14 12.30
N ILE A 421 -7.78 1.05 12.01
CA ILE A 421 -8.05 2.33 11.33
C ILE A 421 -7.96 2.17 9.81
N HIS A 422 -8.95 2.74 9.13
CA HIS A 422 -9.04 2.82 7.68
C HIS A 422 -9.15 4.27 7.24
N VAL A 423 -8.38 4.64 6.22
CA VAL A 423 -8.54 5.91 5.48
C VAL A 423 -9.16 5.61 4.12
N TRP A 424 -10.34 6.17 3.84
CA TRP A 424 -11.06 5.98 2.58
C TRP A 424 -10.66 7.00 1.50
N PRO A 425 -10.98 6.76 0.22
CA PRO A 425 -10.62 7.64 -0.90
C PRO A 425 -11.06 9.11 -0.79
N ASP A 426 -12.11 9.39 -0.01
CA ASP A 426 -12.66 10.72 0.18
C ASP A 426 -12.16 11.41 1.46
N GLY A 427 -11.15 10.82 2.12
CA GLY A 427 -10.57 11.29 3.36
C GLY A 427 -11.30 10.84 4.62
N THR A 428 -12.40 10.08 4.50
CA THR A 428 -13.13 9.55 5.66
C THR A 428 -12.28 8.59 6.47
N ILE A 429 -12.26 8.77 7.79
CA ILE A 429 -11.69 7.83 8.73
C ILE A 429 -12.79 6.84 9.13
N ALA A 430 -12.50 5.55 9.00
CA ALA A 430 -13.34 4.48 9.52
C ALA A 430 -12.56 3.60 10.50
N TYR A 431 -13.27 3.01 11.45
CA TYR A 431 -12.72 2.10 12.44
C TYR A 431 -13.45 0.76 12.40
N GLN A 432 -12.69 -0.34 12.41
CA GLN A 432 -13.20 -1.70 12.56
C GLN A 432 -12.72 -2.25 13.90
N ALA A 433 -13.65 -2.54 14.81
CA ALA A 433 -13.27 -3.03 16.12
C ALA A 433 -12.71 -4.45 16.03
N TYR A 434 -11.86 -4.77 17.01
CA TYR A 434 -11.21 -6.06 17.09
C TYR A 434 -10.92 -6.42 18.54
N THR A 435 -10.74 -7.72 18.76
CA THR A 435 -10.36 -8.29 20.04
C THR A 435 -9.05 -9.05 19.87
N PHE A 436 -8.25 -9.18 20.92
CA PHE A 436 -7.13 -10.12 20.90
C PHE A 436 -7.61 -11.49 21.37
N ASN A 437 -7.32 -12.52 20.59
CA ASN A 437 -7.50 -13.89 21.07
C ASN A 437 -6.41 -14.25 22.08
N GLY A 438 -6.55 -15.40 22.76
CA GLY A 438 -5.56 -15.92 23.72
C GLY A 438 -4.15 -16.17 23.16
N HIS A 439 -3.93 -15.93 21.86
CA HIS A 439 -2.65 -15.99 21.17
C HIS A 439 -2.17 -14.63 20.63
N ALA A 440 -2.69 -13.52 21.17
CA ALA A 440 -2.33 -12.16 20.78
C ALA A 440 -2.63 -11.80 19.31
N ARG A 441 -3.46 -12.58 18.61
CA ARG A 441 -3.89 -12.24 17.25
C ARG A 441 -5.11 -11.33 17.33
N MET A 442 -5.10 -10.26 16.53
CA MET A 442 -6.27 -9.41 16.34
C MET A 442 -7.33 -10.20 15.57
N GLU A 443 -8.51 -10.29 16.14
CA GLU A 443 -9.70 -10.91 15.55
C GLU A 443 -10.80 -9.86 15.44
N VAL A 444 -11.33 -9.69 14.23
CA VAL A 444 -12.55 -8.92 14.00
C VAL A 444 -13.75 -9.84 14.17
N LYS A 445 -14.82 -9.34 14.81
CA LYS A 445 -16.06 -10.10 14.92
C LYS A 445 -16.62 -10.41 13.53
N LYS A 446 -17.08 -11.64 13.30
CA LYS A 446 -17.66 -12.05 12.01
C LYS A 446 -18.75 -11.06 11.55
N GLY A 447 -18.68 -10.65 10.27
CA GLY A 447 -19.61 -9.69 9.68
C GLY A 447 -19.39 -8.23 10.07
N GLU A 448 -18.48 -7.93 11.00
CA GLU A 448 -18.14 -6.55 11.34
C GLU A 448 -17.41 -5.89 10.16
N ARG A 449 -17.69 -4.61 9.96
CA ARG A 449 -17.20 -3.78 8.86
C ARG A 449 -16.66 -2.47 9.42
N PRO A 450 -15.64 -1.85 8.81
CA PRO A 450 -15.20 -0.51 9.16
C PRO A 450 -16.38 0.44 9.13
N ARG A 451 -16.56 1.20 10.20
CA ARG A 451 -17.61 2.21 10.34
C ARG A 451 -16.98 3.59 10.35
N PRO A 452 -17.51 4.57 9.58
CA PRO A 452 -17.04 5.95 9.66
C PRO A 452 -17.07 6.45 11.11
N THR A 453 -15.98 7.10 11.53
CA THR A 453 -15.89 7.71 12.87
C THR A 453 -16.53 9.10 12.90
N GLY A 454 -16.92 9.63 11.74
CA GLY A 454 -17.35 11.01 11.54
C GLY A 454 -16.20 11.98 11.24
N ALA A 455 -14.95 11.56 11.41
CA ALA A 455 -13.78 12.37 11.11
C ALA A 455 -13.35 12.24 9.63
N LYS A 456 -12.76 13.32 9.10
CA LYS A 456 -12.15 13.36 7.76
C LYS A 456 -10.80 14.06 7.84
N ILE A 457 -9.80 13.54 7.13
CA ILE A 457 -8.47 14.14 7.04
C ILE A 457 -8.29 15.06 5.83
N TYR A 458 -9.28 15.12 4.93
CA TYR A 458 -9.43 16.14 3.90
C TYR A 458 -10.87 16.10 3.37
N ARG A 459 -11.28 17.14 2.64
CA ARG A 459 -12.57 17.17 1.95
C ARG A 459 -12.33 17.43 0.47
N LEU A 460 -12.78 16.53 -0.40
CA LEU A 460 -12.67 16.75 -1.83
C LEU A 460 -13.49 17.99 -2.24
N ASP A 461 -12.90 18.85 -3.06
CA ASP A 461 -13.61 19.96 -3.68
C ASP A 461 -14.76 19.41 -4.54
N GLY A 462 -15.92 20.07 -4.46
CA GLY A 462 -17.07 19.74 -5.30
C GLY A 462 -16.70 19.83 -6.78
N HIS A 463 -17.37 19.04 -7.62
CA HIS A 463 -17.29 19.27 -9.06
C HIS A 463 -17.76 20.71 -9.33
N ASN A 464 -16.85 21.60 -9.70
CA ASN A 464 -17.20 22.91 -10.26
C ASN A 464 -17.84 22.69 -11.64
N ASN A 465 -19.06 22.16 -11.65
CA ASN A 465 -19.85 21.91 -12.86
C ASN A 465 -20.15 23.21 -13.63
N HIS A 466 -19.88 24.38 -13.03
CA HIS A 466 -20.07 25.68 -13.66
C HIS A 466 -18.93 26.18 -14.56
N MET A 467 -17.77 25.52 -14.61
CA MET A 467 -16.67 25.95 -15.51
C MET A 467 -16.54 25.14 -16.80
N ASN A 468 -17.22 23.99 -16.93
CA ASN A 468 -17.12 23.14 -18.12
C ASN A 468 -18.18 23.41 -19.20
N SER A 469 -19.20 24.25 -18.94
CA SER A 469 -20.24 24.53 -19.95
C SER A 469 -19.85 25.57 -21.00
N THR A 470 -18.66 26.19 -20.88
CA THR A 470 -18.27 27.32 -21.75
C THR A 470 -16.92 27.12 -22.45
N LEU A 471 -16.29 25.95 -22.31
CA LEU A 471 -14.97 25.64 -22.87
C LEU A 471 -14.93 24.33 -23.68
N VAL A 472 -16.07 23.90 -24.21
CA VAL A 472 -16.17 22.81 -25.22
C VAL A 472 -16.64 23.38 -26.53
#